data_AF-A0A4V1G575-F1
#
_entry.id   AF-A0A4V1G575-F1
#
_cell.length_a   1.000
_cell.length_b   1.000
_cell.length_c   1.000
_cell.angle_alpha   90.00
_cell.angle_beta   90.00
_cell.angle_gamma   90.00
#
_symmetry.space_group_name_H-M   'P 1'
#
loop_
_entity.id
_entity.type
_entity.pdbx_description
1 polymer ?
#
loop_
_entity_poly.entity_id
_entity_poly.type
_entity_poly.pdbx_seq_one_letter_code
_entity_poly.pdbx_strand_id
1 'polypeptide(L)'
;MKKFLSILFSAVMLLSFCSCSDTRSESLQRMLESLTEKADFGGVIRITRDGRTLCEIARGSTGEPLAPPPYGYIKSLDNPKKWIIDPEAAQIVRDIFKMALEGKSNETIARILQERKVLIPMAYWQEKGIRKGGKVTQPNKYKWCKTTITKILTQQEYCGDIINFKTYSKSYKNKKRYDNPKENWVIFKDVHEPIINRDDFELVQTLVVKTKRRAPKKENGEKNMFCDFLYCADCGSKLWYHTNTTNKEIHYFSCSNYKKDTRGNCETRHYIRADAIEQVVMLELRRLAKYLESHEEEFAKLLAEKTNADMLAEQKTLETELNRATARNEMLTSLFAKTYEDNVSGKLSDEMYMELSHKYEVERLELKTKIFEYKERLAKISEMEQNKDDFLKAVRKFMEMESLTAPMLRELIDHIDVYEKEGGKKSYTQRIVIYYRFVGYLELPSSEDENYKANTRKGVDVEYIPTAKSA
;
A
#
# COMPACT_ATOMS: atom_id res chain seq x y z
N MET A 1 26.73 -17.05 -0.60
CA MET A 1 25.43 -17.74 -0.37
C MET A 1 25.33 -19.15 -0.96
N LYS A 2 25.54 -19.39 -2.27
CA LYS A 2 25.41 -20.75 -2.86
C LYS A 2 26.33 -21.83 -2.25
N LYS A 3 27.60 -21.49 -1.91
CA LYS A 3 28.52 -22.40 -1.21
C LYS A 3 28.12 -22.70 0.25
N PHE A 4 27.47 -21.76 0.93
CA PHE A 4 27.00 -21.94 2.31
C PHE A 4 25.71 -22.76 2.37
N LEU A 5 24.81 -22.58 1.38
CA LEU A 5 23.65 -23.46 1.20
C LEU A 5 24.06 -24.89 0.88
N SER A 6 25.13 -25.13 0.10
CA SER A 6 25.58 -26.50 -0.18
C SER A 6 26.18 -27.20 1.05
N ILE A 7 26.83 -26.45 1.95
CA ILE A 7 27.35 -26.98 3.22
C ILE A 7 26.20 -27.32 4.18
N LEU A 8 25.18 -26.45 4.27
CA LEU A 8 23.94 -26.74 4.99
C LEU A 8 23.17 -27.93 4.37
N PHE A 9 23.13 -28.03 3.05
CA PHE A 9 22.49 -29.14 2.34
C PHE A 9 23.22 -30.47 2.60
N SER A 10 24.55 -30.47 2.59
CA SER A 10 25.36 -31.64 2.95
C SER A 10 25.22 -32.02 4.42
N ALA A 11 25.17 -31.06 5.34
CA ALA A 11 24.97 -31.31 6.77
C ALA A 11 23.56 -31.85 7.08
N VAL A 12 22.53 -31.35 6.38
CA VAL A 12 21.13 -31.81 6.51
C VAL A 12 20.91 -33.17 5.84
N MET A 13 21.59 -33.46 4.71
CA MET A 13 21.63 -34.79 4.11
C MET A 13 22.31 -35.82 5.02
N LEU A 14 23.43 -35.46 5.65
CA LEU A 14 24.11 -36.30 6.64
C LEU A 14 23.21 -36.64 7.84
N LEU A 15 22.36 -35.70 8.27
CA LEU A 15 21.37 -35.92 9.34
C LEU A 15 20.18 -36.80 8.91
N SER A 16 19.76 -36.74 7.64
CA SER A 16 18.73 -37.63 7.10
C SER A 16 19.20 -39.08 6.99
N PHE A 17 20.49 -39.31 6.67
CA PHE A 17 21.08 -40.64 6.68
C PHE A 17 21.31 -41.21 8.09
N CYS A 18 21.59 -40.35 9.08
CA CYS A 18 21.84 -40.78 10.45
C CYS A 18 20.57 -41.12 11.26
N SER A 19 19.38 -40.90 10.70
CA SER A 19 18.09 -41.12 11.36
C SER A 19 17.66 -42.60 11.44
N CYS A 20 18.55 -43.55 11.12
CA CYS A 20 18.27 -45.00 11.16
C CYS A 20 19.03 -45.76 12.25
N SER A 21 19.81 -45.09 13.11
CA SER A 21 20.45 -45.74 14.26
C SER A 21 20.32 -44.88 15.52
N ASP A 22 19.81 -45.50 16.58
CA ASP A 22 19.34 -44.92 17.85
C ASP A 22 20.44 -44.32 18.76
N THR A 23 21.53 -43.81 18.19
CA THR A 23 22.67 -43.27 18.94
C THR A 23 22.88 -41.80 18.64
N ARG A 24 22.31 -40.95 19.49
CA ARG A 24 22.66 -39.52 19.62
C ARG A 24 24.11 -39.39 20.08
N SER A 25 25.04 -39.03 19.22
CA SER A 25 26.37 -38.58 19.67
C SER A 25 26.31 -37.10 20.09
N GLU A 26 26.70 -36.80 21.33
CA GLU A 26 26.79 -35.42 21.86
C GLU A 26 27.71 -34.52 21.01
N SER A 27 28.63 -35.11 20.25
CA SER A 27 29.54 -34.40 19.35
C SER A 27 28.82 -33.77 18.15
N LEU A 28 27.81 -34.43 17.57
CA LEU A 28 27.02 -33.86 16.47
C LEU A 28 26.12 -32.72 16.96
N GLN A 29 25.65 -32.80 18.20
CA GLN A 29 24.80 -31.77 18.80
C GLN A 29 25.60 -30.48 19.08
N ARG A 30 26.84 -30.61 19.57
CA ARG A 30 27.76 -29.46 19.75
C ARG A 30 28.20 -28.84 18.41
N MET A 31 28.40 -29.65 17.37
CA MET A 31 28.70 -29.14 16.03
C MET A 31 27.55 -28.32 15.45
N LEU A 32 26.30 -28.74 15.69
CA LEU A 32 25.11 -28.02 15.25
C LEU A 32 24.92 -26.70 16.00
N GLU A 33 25.17 -26.68 17.32
CA GLU A 33 25.13 -25.48 18.16
C GLU A 33 26.16 -24.44 17.69
N SER A 34 27.39 -24.88 17.37
CA SER A 34 28.44 -24.02 16.81
C SER A 34 28.11 -23.44 15.43
N LEU A 35 27.42 -24.21 14.58
CA LEU A 35 26.97 -23.76 13.25
C LEU A 35 25.79 -22.78 13.34
N THR A 36 24.91 -22.92 14.34
CA THR A 36 23.82 -21.97 14.59
C THR A 36 24.29 -20.66 15.22
N GLU A 37 25.40 -20.66 15.97
CA GLU A 37 25.98 -19.44 16.57
C GLU A 37 26.65 -18.53 15.54
N LYS A 38 27.13 -19.07 14.41
CA LYS A 38 27.83 -18.32 13.36
C LYS A 38 26.94 -17.81 12.23
N ALA A 39 25.65 -18.16 12.24
CA ALA A 39 24.69 -17.69 11.26
C ALA A 39 23.70 -16.75 11.96
N ASP A 40 23.84 -15.44 11.74
CA ASP A 40 22.95 -14.42 12.27
C ASP A 40 21.58 -14.48 11.57
N PHE A 41 20.83 -15.55 11.87
CA PHE A 41 19.41 -15.67 11.55
C PHE A 41 18.63 -15.08 12.73
N GLY A 42 18.56 -13.75 12.76
CA GLY A 42 17.73 -13.01 13.70
C GLY A 42 16.32 -13.61 13.81
N GLY A 43 16.00 -14.14 14.98
CA GLY A 43 14.62 -14.39 15.44
C GLY A 43 13.97 -15.73 15.07
N VAL A 44 14.50 -16.54 14.14
CA VAL A 44 13.78 -17.74 13.64
C VAL A 44 14.10 -19.03 14.43
N ILE A 45 15.23 -19.08 15.15
CA ILE A 45 15.69 -20.31 15.82
C ILE A 45 15.66 -20.13 17.33
N ARG A 46 14.46 -20.07 17.92
CA ARG A 46 14.27 -20.45 19.32
C ARG A 46 13.14 -21.46 19.36
N ILE A 47 13.39 -22.63 19.97
CA ILE A 47 12.49 -23.80 20.22
C ILE A 47 12.62 -24.85 19.08
N THR A 48 13.07 -26.12 19.22
CA THR A 48 12.94 -27.11 20.32
C THR A 48 13.82 -28.37 20.11
N ARG A 49 13.88 -29.18 21.18
CA ARG A 49 14.53 -30.49 21.40
C ARG A 49 13.88 -31.72 20.71
N ASP A 50 12.96 -31.57 19.74
CA ASP A 50 12.23 -32.70 19.11
C ASP A 50 12.28 -32.69 17.58
N GLY A 51 12.60 -33.82 16.95
CA GLY A 51 12.84 -33.94 15.50
C GLY A 51 11.63 -33.67 14.57
N ARG A 52 10.39 -33.59 15.09
CA ARG A 52 9.19 -33.30 14.28
C ARG A 52 9.14 -31.84 13.80
N THR A 53 9.58 -30.88 14.61
CA THR A 53 9.57 -29.45 14.28
C THR A 53 10.67 -29.09 13.28
N LEU A 54 11.83 -29.75 13.34
CA LEU A 54 12.91 -29.56 12.36
C LEU A 54 12.53 -30.05 10.96
N CYS A 55 11.82 -31.17 10.85
CA CYS A 55 11.28 -31.65 9.57
C CYS A 55 10.24 -30.69 8.96
N GLU A 56 9.36 -30.09 9.77
CA GLU A 56 8.40 -29.09 9.31
C GLU A 56 9.09 -27.80 8.86
N ILE A 57 10.13 -27.38 9.60
CA ILE A 57 10.97 -26.24 9.21
C ILE A 57 11.68 -26.53 7.88
N ALA A 58 12.31 -27.70 7.74
CA ALA A 58 12.99 -28.10 6.52
C ALA A 58 12.04 -28.15 5.31
N ARG A 59 10.87 -28.80 5.45
CA ARG A 59 9.85 -28.87 4.39
C ARG A 59 9.27 -27.50 4.04
N GLY A 60 9.01 -26.68 5.05
CA GLY A 60 8.52 -25.32 4.86
C GLY A 60 9.54 -24.41 4.17
N SER A 61 10.84 -24.67 4.37
CA SER A 61 11.95 -23.96 3.73
C SER A 61 12.28 -24.46 2.31
N THR A 62 11.77 -25.62 1.90
CA THR A 62 11.93 -26.15 0.52
C THR A 62 10.78 -25.78 -0.41
N GLY A 63 9.83 -24.95 0.04
CA GLY A 63 8.67 -24.55 -0.75
C GLY A 63 7.51 -25.54 -0.75
N GLU A 64 7.55 -26.57 0.10
CA GLU A 64 6.41 -27.48 0.23
C GLU A 64 5.28 -26.80 1.03
N PRO A 65 4.02 -26.85 0.56
CA PRO A 65 2.90 -26.24 1.28
C PRO A 65 2.61 -27.03 2.56
N LEU A 66 2.78 -26.38 3.72
CA LEU A 66 2.44 -26.97 5.02
C LEU A 66 0.94 -26.88 5.34
N ALA A 67 0.23 -25.96 4.68
CA ALA A 67 -1.20 -25.71 4.87
C ALA A 67 -2.05 -26.37 3.76
N PRO A 68 -3.33 -26.69 4.03
CA PRO A 68 -4.23 -27.17 2.98
C PRO A 68 -4.58 -26.03 2.00
N PRO A 69 -4.81 -26.34 0.70
CA PRO A 69 -4.99 -25.35 -0.37
C PRO A 69 -6.16 -24.38 -0.13
N PRO A 70 -6.07 -23.10 -0.51
CA PRO A 70 -7.20 -22.16 -0.37
C PRO A 70 -8.40 -22.55 -1.26
N TYR A 71 -9.54 -21.88 -1.07
CA TYR A 71 -10.74 -22.14 -1.88
C TYR A 71 -10.47 -21.81 -3.35
N GLY A 72 -10.87 -22.65 -4.30
CA GLY A 72 -10.46 -22.51 -5.71
C GLY A 72 -9.29 -23.42 -6.11
N TYR A 73 -8.62 -24.06 -5.14
CA TYR A 73 -7.60 -25.07 -5.39
C TYR A 73 -7.91 -26.39 -4.69
N ILE A 74 -7.45 -27.48 -5.29
CA ILE A 74 -7.49 -28.84 -4.75
C ILE A 74 -6.09 -29.45 -4.76
N LYS A 75 -5.87 -30.49 -3.93
CA LYS A 75 -4.62 -31.25 -4.00
C LYS A 75 -4.63 -32.10 -5.26
N SER A 76 -3.49 -32.18 -5.96
CA SER A 76 -3.32 -33.14 -7.05
C SER A 76 -3.50 -34.57 -6.54
N LEU A 77 -4.14 -35.42 -7.35
CA LEU A 77 -4.27 -36.85 -7.09
C LEU A 77 -2.91 -37.55 -7.14
N ASP A 78 -2.03 -37.11 -8.04
CA ASP A 78 -0.70 -37.71 -8.26
C ASP A 78 0.33 -37.24 -7.25
N ASN A 79 0.22 -35.99 -6.81
CA ASN A 79 1.13 -35.42 -5.81
C ASN A 79 0.36 -34.58 -4.78
N PRO A 80 0.14 -35.11 -3.55
CA PRO A 80 -0.57 -34.39 -2.48
C PRO A 80 0.07 -33.07 -2.05
N LYS A 81 1.32 -32.81 -2.48
CA LYS A 81 2.07 -31.58 -2.21
C LYS A 81 1.88 -30.49 -3.26
N LYS A 82 1.26 -30.79 -4.41
CA LYS A 82 0.95 -29.82 -5.46
C LYS A 82 -0.53 -29.42 -5.42
N TRP A 83 -0.80 -28.15 -5.71
CA TRP A 83 -2.14 -27.60 -5.81
C TRP A 83 -2.53 -27.45 -7.29
N ILE A 84 -3.73 -27.90 -7.63
CA ILE A 84 -4.33 -27.79 -8.97
C ILE A 84 -5.57 -26.90 -8.85
N ILE A 85 -5.86 -26.12 -9.88
CA ILE A 85 -7.06 -25.28 -9.97
C ILE A 85 -8.31 -26.17 -9.99
N ASP A 86 -9.26 -25.87 -9.11
CA ASP A 86 -10.61 -26.43 -9.15
C ASP A 86 -11.48 -25.49 -10.00
N PRO A 87 -11.89 -25.87 -11.23
CA PRO A 87 -12.52 -24.94 -12.17
C PRO A 87 -13.78 -24.26 -11.63
N GLU A 88 -14.61 -25.00 -10.89
CA GLU A 88 -15.88 -24.51 -10.34
C GLU A 88 -15.64 -23.44 -9.26
N ALA A 89 -14.80 -23.76 -8.27
CA ALA A 89 -14.47 -22.85 -7.18
C ALA A 89 -13.57 -21.69 -7.65
N ALA A 90 -12.67 -21.93 -8.60
CA ALA A 90 -11.80 -20.90 -9.16
C ALA A 90 -12.58 -19.85 -9.94
N GLN A 91 -13.63 -20.22 -10.67
CA GLN A 91 -14.48 -19.25 -11.34
C GLN A 91 -15.14 -18.29 -10.34
N ILE A 92 -15.60 -18.80 -9.20
CA ILE A 92 -16.17 -17.97 -8.13
C ILE A 92 -15.13 -17.01 -7.56
N VAL A 93 -13.88 -17.46 -7.39
CA VAL A 93 -12.78 -16.58 -6.97
C VAL A 93 -12.53 -15.48 -8.02
N ARG A 94 -12.46 -15.82 -9.32
CA ARG A 94 -12.32 -14.83 -10.40
C ARG A 94 -13.46 -13.80 -10.39
N ASP A 95 -14.70 -14.26 -10.22
CA ASP A 95 -15.87 -13.39 -10.11
C ASP A 95 -15.79 -12.44 -8.90
N ILE A 96 -15.30 -12.92 -7.75
CA ILE A 96 -15.08 -12.10 -6.54
C ILE A 96 -14.07 -10.99 -6.80
N PHE A 97 -12.91 -11.33 -7.40
CA PHE A 97 -11.88 -10.35 -7.74
C PHE A 97 -12.39 -9.34 -8.79
N LYS A 98 -13.10 -9.80 -9.83
CA LYS A 98 -13.72 -8.92 -10.82
C LYS A 98 -14.71 -7.95 -10.18
N MET A 99 -15.60 -8.42 -9.32
CA MET A 99 -16.56 -7.54 -8.62
C MET A 99 -15.88 -6.55 -7.68
N ALA A 100 -14.74 -6.92 -7.08
CA ALA A 100 -13.96 -6.00 -6.25
C ALA A 100 -13.27 -4.92 -7.09
N LEU A 101 -12.74 -5.27 -8.26
CA LEU A 101 -12.17 -4.33 -9.24
C LEU A 101 -13.23 -3.36 -9.79
N GLU A 102 -14.47 -3.82 -9.98
CA GLU A 102 -15.63 -2.96 -10.30
C GLU A 102 -16.02 -2.00 -9.17
N GLY A 103 -15.36 -2.06 -8.01
CA GLY A 103 -15.60 -1.17 -6.87
C GLY A 103 -16.77 -1.59 -5.95
N LYS A 104 -17.30 -2.81 -6.10
CA LYS A 104 -18.36 -3.31 -5.21
C LYS A 104 -17.82 -3.57 -3.81
N SER A 105 -18.57 -3.19 -2.78
CA SER A 105 -18.18 -3.45 -1.38
C SER A 105 -18.21 -4.94 -1.05
N ASN A 106 -17.37 -5.39 -0.10
CA ASN A 106 -17.32 -6.80 0.32
C ASN A 106 -18.68 -7.33 0.83
N GLU A 107 -19.51 -6.46 1.43
CA GLU A 107 -20.87 -6.80 1.84
C GLU A 107 -21.80 -6.97 0.63
N THR A 108 -21.68 -6.09 -0.36
CA THR A 108 -22.43 -6.19 -1.62
C THR A 108 -22.08 -7.48 -2.36
N ILE A 109 -20.79 -7.82 -2.44
CA ILE A 109 -20.31 -9.06 -3.07
C ILE A 109 -20.90 -10.28 -2.34
N ALA A 110 -20.84 -10.30 -1.01
CA ALA A 110 -21.42 -11.38 -0.21
C ALA A 110 -22.92 -11.56 -0.47
N ARG A 111 -23.68 -10.45 -0.58
CA ARG A 111 -25.10 -10.48 -0.91
C ARG A 111 -25.36 -11.04 -2.32
N ILE A 112 -24.60 -10.61 -3.32
CA ILE A 112 -24.74 -11.10 -4.71
C ILE A 112 -24.50 -12.62 -4.77
N LEU A 113 -23.46 -13.12 -4.09
CA LEU A 113 -23.17 -14.56 -4.05
C LEU A 113 -24.27 -15.35 -3.34
N GLN A 114 -24.85 -14.79 -2.28
CA GLN A 114 -25.98 -15.39 -1.57
C GLN A 114 -27.25 -15.42 -2.44
N GLU A 115 -27.56 -14.35 -3.17
CA GLU A 115 -28.69 -14.27 -4.11
C GLU A 115 -28.53 -15.28 -5.25
N ARG A 116 -27.30 -15.47 -5.75
CA ARG A 116 -26.94 -16.49 -6.74
C ARG A 116 -26.92 -17.92 -6.18
N LYS A 117 -27.20 -18.12 -4.89
CA LYS A 117 -27.14 -19.41 -4.18
C LYS A 117 -25.79 -20.13 -4.35
N VAL A 118 -24.70 -19.37 -4.30
CA VAL A 118 -23.34 -19.94 -4.33
C VAL A 118 -22.98 -20.51 -2.95
N LEU A 119 -22.49 -21.75 -2.92
CA LEU A 119 -22.08 -22.41 -1.68
C LEU A 119 -20.89 -21.68 -1.03
N ILE A 120 -20.94 -21.51 0.29
CA ILE A 120 -19.78 -21.00 1.04
C ILE A 120 -18.64 -22.04 1.00
N PRO A 121 -17.36 -21.62 1.10
CA PRO A 121 -16.22 -22.52 0.95
C PRO A 121 -16.26 -23.77 1.84
N MET A 122 -16.71 -23.63 3.09
CA MET A 122 -16.86 -24.77 4.00
C MET A 122 -17.94 -25.77 3.56
N ALA A 123 -19.09 -25.27 3.08
CA ALA A 123 -20.18 -26.12 2.59
C ALA A 123 -19.77 -26.82 1.28
N TYR A 124 -19.08 -26.09 0.40
CA TYR A 124 -18.51 -26.64 -0.84
C TYR A 124 -17.53 -27.81 -0.57
N TRP A 125 -16.59 -27.64 0.36
CA TRP A 125 -15.66 -28.73 0.72
C TRP A 125 -16.36 -29.94 1.34
N GLN A 126 -17.41 -29.72 2.14
CA GLN A 126 -18.20 -30.83 2.71
C GLN A 126 -18.92 -31.62 1.62
N GLU A 127 -19.48 -30.94 0.62
CA GLU A 127 -20.19 -31.57 -0.50
C GLU A 127 -19.24 -32.39 -1.38
N LYS A 128 -18.01 -31.90 -1.61
CA LYS A 128 -16.96 -32.64 -2.33
C LYS A 128 -16.25 -33.71 -1.46
N GLY A 129 -16.65 -33.91 -0.20
CA GLY A 129 -16.04 -34.89 0.70
C GLY A 129 -14.63 -34.53 1.21
N ILE A 130 -14.20 -33.27 1.06
CA ILE A 130 -12.87 -32.79 1.45
C ILE A 130 -12.89 -32.43 2.95
N ARG A 131 -12.19 -33.22 3.77
CA ARG A 131 -12.06 -32.95 5.21
C ARG A 131 -11.14 -31.77 5.48
N LYS A 132 -11.72 -30.60 5.80
CA LYS A 132 -11.02 -29.42 6.30
C LYS A 132 -11.34 -29.16 7.77
N GLY A 133 -10.33 -28.79 8.55
CA GLY A 133 -10.52 -28.40 9.95
C GLY A 133 -11.31 -27.09 10.07
N GLY A 134 -12.32 -27.07 10.94
CA GLY A 134 -13.15 -25.89 11.21
C GLY A 134 -14.50 -26.29 11.82
N LYS A 135 -15.06 -25.45 12.69
CA LYS A 135 -16.43 -25.64 13.18
C LYS A 135 -17.41 -25.09 12.14
N VAL A 136 -18.50 -25.81 11.88
CA VAL A 136 -19.62 -25.25 11.10
C VAL A 136 -20.20 -24.11 11.92
N THR A 137 -19.92 -22.87 11.50
CA THR A 137 -20.29 -21.67 12.26
C THR A 137 -21.71 -21.19 11.95
N GLN A 138 -22.32 -21.62 10.84
CA GLN A 138 -23.63 -21.14 10.39
C GLN A 138 -24.47 -22.25 9.75
N PRO A 139 -25.81 -22.27 9.99
CA PRO A 139 -26.70 -23.29 9.44
C PRO A 139 -27.01 -23.10 7.94
N ASN A 140 -26.93 -21.87 7.43
CA ASN A 140 -27.21 -21.56 6.02
C ASN A 140 -25.95 -21.71 5.16
N LYS A 141 -25.97 -22.69 4.24
CA LYS A 141 -24.87 -23.03 3.32
C LYS A 141 -24.58 -21.97 2.24
N TYR A 142 -25.45 -20.97 2.08
CA TYR A 142 -25.33 -19.91 1.07
C TYR A 142 -25.05 -18.53 1.66
N LYS A 143 -24.94 -18.43 3.00
CA LYS A 143 -24.76 -17.13 3.67
C LYS A 143 -23.29 -16.71 3.66
N TRP A 144 -22.88 -15.98 2.63
CA TRP A 144 -21.56 -15.39 2.54
C TRP A 144 -21.41 -14.25 3.55
N CYS A 145 -20.25 -14.17 4.20
CA CYS A 145 -19.92 -13.10 5.12
C CYS A 145 -18.83 -12.21 4.52
N LYS A 146 -18.90 -10.90 4.75
CA LYS A 146 -17.85 -9.96 4.31
C LYS A 146 -16.44 -10.36 4.74
N THR A 147 -16.29 -11.00 5.91
CA THR A 147 -15.00 -11.47 6.42
C THR A 147 -14.39 -12.58 5.58
N THR A 148 -15.23 -13.47 5.04
CA THR A 148 -14.81 -14.52 4.10
C THR A 148 -14.33 -13.91 2.79
N ILE A 149 -15.07 -12.92 2.26
CA ILE A 149 -14.69 -12.18 1.05
C ILE A 149 -13.37 -11.44 1.27
N THR A 150 -13.23 -10.69 2.37
CA THR A 150 -11.97 -10.03 2.72
C THR A 150 -10.82 -11.02 2.77
N LYS A 151 -11.01 -12.19 3.41
CA LYS A 151 -9.96 -13.21 3.48
C LYS A 151 -9.52 -13.69 2.10
N ILE A 152 -10.45 -13.94 1.19
CA ILE A 152 -10.15 -14.35 -0.20
C ILE A 152 -9.37 -13.24 -0.92
N LEU A 153 -9.85 -12.00 -0.85
CA LEU A 153 -9.21 -10.86 -1.53
C LEU A 153 -7.80 -10.58 -1.00
N THR A 154 -7.50 -10.86 0.28
CA THR A 154 -6.18 -10.61 0.89
C THR A 154 -5.17 -11.76 0.73
N GLN A 155 -5.58 -12.90 0.20
CA GLN A 155 -4.69 -14.07 0.08
C GLN A 155 -3.81 -13.99 -1.16
N GLN A 156 -2.53 -13.73 -0.97
CA GLN A 156 -1.52 -13.70 -2.04
C GLN A 156 -1.34 -15.07 -2.73
N GLU A 157 -1.74 -16.16 -2.07
CA GLU A 157 -1.73 -17.50 -2.64
C GLU A 157 -2.55 -17.63 -3.95
N TYR A 158 -3.49 -16.72 -4.23
CA TYR A 158 -4.19 -16.72 -5.53
C TYR A 158 -3.30 -16.35 -6.73
N CYS A 159 -2.15 -15.72 -6.48
CA CYS A 159 -1.17 -15.30 -7.50
C CYS A 159 -0.12 -16.38 -7.82
N GLY A 160 -0.26 -17.61 -7.30
CA GLY A 160 0.72 -18.68 -7.51
C GLY A 160 1.77 -18.81 -6.40
N ASP A 161 1.68 -18.01 -5.34
CA ASP A 161 2.67 -17.97 -4.26
C ASP A 161 2.33 -18.93 -3.11
N ILE A 162 3.35 -19.57 -2.51
CA ILE A 162 3.20 -20.36 -1.28
C ILE A 162 3.82 -19.59 -0.11
N ILE A 163 3.04 -19.38 0.94
CA ILE A 163 3.49 -18.68 2.14
C ILE A 163 3.44 -19.62 3.35
N ASN A 164 4.62 -19.95 3.87
CA ASN A 164 4.79 -20.77 5.06
C ASN A 164 5.06 -19.93 6.31
N PHE A 165 4.85 -20.53 7.48
CA PHE A 165 5.12 -19.93 8.81
C PHE A 165 4.33 -18.66 9.14
N LYS A 166 3.12 -18.48 8.60
CA LYS A 166 2.19 -17.38 8.99
C LYS A 166 1.85 -17.37 10.48
N THR A 167 1.87 -18.54 11.10
CA THR A 167 1.61 -18.72 12.54
C THR A 167 2.65 -19.63 13.15
N TYR A 168 2.89 -19.47 14.44
CA TYR A 168 3.77 -20.34 15.22
C TYR A 168 3.08 -20.74 16.54
N SER A 169 3.65 -21.74 17.22
CA SER A 169 3.32 -22.00 18.63
C SER A 169 4.52 -21.66 19.51
N LYS A 170 4.27 -21.06 20.67
CA LYS A 170 5.32 -20.74 21.66
C LYS A 170 5.96 -21.98 22.27
N SER A 171 5.28 -23.12 22.25
CA SER A 171 5.78 -24.37 22.82
C SER A 171 4.93 -25.53 22.33
N TYR A 172 5.53 -26.71 22.16
CA TYR A 172 4.81 -27.94 21.84
C TYR A 172 3.64 -28.23 22.81
N LYS A 173 3.78 -27.88 24.09
CA LYS A 173 2.72 -28.07 25.11
C LYS A 173 1.55 -27.10 24.93
N ASN A 174 1.78 -25.97 24.26
CA ASN A 174 0.75 -24.97 24.00
C ASN A 174 0.16 -25.19 22.60
N LYS A 175 -1.09 -25.65 22.54
CA LYS A 175 -1.81 -25.85 21.27
C LYS A 175 -2.34 -24.55 20.66
N LYS A 176 -2.18 -23.41 21.33
CA LYS A 176 -2.57 -22.10 20.82
C LYS A 176 -1.58 -21.62 19.75
N ARG A 177 -2.12 -21.20 18.60
CA ARG A 177 -1.36 -20.61 17.50
C ARG A 177 -1.34 -19.09 17.67
N TYR A 178 -0.18 -18.50 17.43
CA TYR A 178 0.06 -17.06 17.43
C TYR A 178 0.47 -16.62 16.04
N ASP A 179 0.08 -15.41 15.65
CA ASP A 179 0.48 -14.83 14.36
C ASP A 179 1.98 -14.48 14.38
N ASN A 180 2.67 -14.80 13.30
CA ASN A 180 4.08 -14.52 13.13
C ASN A 180 4.25 -13.15 12.45
N PRO A 181 5.19 -12.28 12.88
CA PRO A 181 5.58 -11.09 12.12
C PRO A 181 5.93 -11.43 10.66
N LYS A 182 5.69 -10.48 9.75
CA LYS A 182 5.80 -10.69 8.29
C LYS A 182 7.22 -11.01 7.86
N GLU A 183 8.21 -10.51 8.59
CA GLU A 183 9.64 -10.71 8.36
C GLU A 183 10.05 -12.19 8.49
N ASN A 184 9.28 -12.95 9.28
CA ASN A 184 9.50 -14.38 9.49
C ASN A 184 8.64 -15.26 8.57
N TRP A 185 7.91 -14.67 7.62
CA TRP A 185 7.16 -15.45 6.63
C TRP A 185 8.11 -15.91 5.53
N VAL A 186 8.04 -17.19 5.20
CA VAL A 186 8.82 -17.73 4.07
C VAL A 186 7.90 -17.79 2.86
N ILE A 187 8.19 -16.94 1.88
CA ILE A 187 7.38 -16.76 0.67
C ILE A 187 8.13 -17.37 -0.52
N PHE A 188 7.49 -18.32 -1.18
CA PHE A 188 7.94 -18.89 -2.45
C PHE A 188 7.04 -18.38 -3.55
N LYS A 189 7.62 -17.69 -4.53
CA LYS A 189 6.86 -17.12 -5.64
C LYS A 189 6.65 -18.14 -6.75
N ASP A 190 5.50 -18.04 -7.43
CA ASP A 190 5.18 -18.73 -8.69
C ASP A 190 5.39 -20.28 -8.64
N VAL A 191 4.91 -20.91 -7.55
CA VAL A 191 5.06 -22.36 -7.32
C VAL A 191 3.92 -23.17 -7.94
N HIS A 192 2.72 -22.60 -8.03
CA HIS A 192 1.56 -23.25 -8.65
C HIS A 192 0.85 -22.31 -9.62
N GLU A 193 -0.04 -22.88 -10.45
CA GLU A 193 -0.78 -22.11 -11.44
C GLU A 193 -1.63 -21.01 -10.76
N PRO A 194 -1.54 -19.75 -11.19
CA PRO A 194 -2.29 -18.65 -10.59
C PRO A 194 -3.76 -18.64 -11.07
N ILE A 195 -4.69 -18.31 -10.16
CA ILE A 195 -6.09 -18.02 -10.51
C ILE A 195 -6.26 -16.56 -10.89
N ILE A 196 -5.47 -15.65 -10.30
CA ILE A 196 -5.54 -14.20 -10.53
C ILE A 196 -4.16 -13.69 -10.92
N ASN A 197 -4.11 -12.74 -11.84
CA ASN A 197 -2.88 -12.07 -12.22
C ASN A 197 -2.35 -11.22 -11.06
N ARG A 198 -1.03 -11.11 -10.94
CA ARG A 198 -0.40 -10.35 -9.86
C ARG A 198 -0.81 -8.88 -9.88
N ASP A 199 -0.90 -8.28 -11.06
CA ASP A 199 -1.32 -6.88 -11.25
C ASP A 199 -2.75 -6.64 -10.74
N ASP A 200 -3.69 -7.54 -11.07
CA ASP A 200 -5.08 -7.47 -10.60
C ASP A 200 -5.15 -7.60 -9.07
N PHE A 201 -4.33 -8.46 -8.48
CA PHE A 201 -4.27 -8.66 -7.03
C PHE A 201 -3.75 -7.41 -6.30
N GLU A 202 -2.66 -6.81 -6.82
CA GLU A 202 -2.06 -5.60 -6.26
C GLU A 202 -3.03 -4.41 -6.35
N LEU A 203 -3.71 -4.26 -7.48
CA LEU A 203 -4.75 -3.26 -7.66
C LEU A 203 -5.87 -3.44 -6.61
N VAL A 204 -6.36 -4.67 -6.40
CA VAL A 204 -7.32 -4.96 -5.34
C VAL A 204 -6.76 -4.64 -3.94
N GLN A 205 -5.49 -4.94 -3.63
CA GLN A 205 -4.92 -4.59 -2.32
C GLN A 205 -4.92 -3.08 -2.09
N THR A 206 -4.58 -2.28 -3.10
CA THR A 206 -4.61 -0.82 -2.98
C THR A 206 -6.03 -0.33 -2.69
N LEU A 207 -7.04 -0.91 -3.34
CA LEU A 207 -8.44 -0.60 -3.10
C LEU A 207 -8.87 -1.03 -1.69
N VAL A 208 -8.52 -2.23 -1.24
CA VAL A 208 -8.88 -2.76 0.09
C VAL A 208 -8.24 -1.95 1.23
N VAL A 209 -6.97 -1.56 1.11
CA VAL A 209 -6.24 -0.75 2.11
C VAL A 209 -6.83 0.67 2.19
N LYS A 210 -7.14 1.28 1.04
CA LYS A 210 -7.83 2.59 0.97
C LYS A 210 -9.29 2.50 1.47
N THR A 211 -9.90 1.31 1.44
CA THR A 211 -11.31 1.06 1.79
C THR A 211 -11.51 0.53 3.21
N LYS A 212 -10.81 1.08 4.22
CA LYS A 212 -11.33 1.10 5.61
C LYS A 212 -12.57 2.01 5.75
N ARG A 213 -13.40 2.10 4.71
CA ARG A 213 -14.64 2.86 4.69
C ARG A 213 -15.69 1.98 5.34
N ARG A 214 -16.17 2.37 6.53
CA ARG A 214 -17.45 1.87 7.03
C ARG A 214 -18.47 2.11 5.91
N ALA A 215 -19.11 1.03 5.43
CA ALA A 215 -20.20 1.16 4.48
C ALA A 215 -21.27 2.07 5.12
N PRO A 216 -21.68 3.16 4.46
CA PRO A 216 -22.79 3.95 4.95
C PRO A 216 -24.03 3.04 5.00
N LYS A 217 -24.81 3.12 6.07
CA LYS A 217 -26.15 2.51 6.09
C LYS A 217 -26.94 3.14 4.92
N LYS A 218 -27.78 2.34 4.24
CA LYS A 218 -28.65 2.82 3.14
C LYS A 218 -29.49 4.06 3.54
N GLU A 219 -29.77 4.19 4.83
CA GLU A 219 -30.53 5.28 5.44
C GLU A 219 -29.78 6.62 5.54
N ASN A 220 -28.45 6.64 5.35
CA ASN A 220 -27.61 7.82 5.62
C ASN A 220 -27.34 8.70 4.38
N GLY A 221 -27.98 8.41 3.23
CA GLY A 221 -27.84 9.20 2.00
C GLY A 221 -26.52 8.99 1.24
N GLU A 222 -26.44 9.60 0.06
CA GLU A 222 -25.20 9.67 -0.73
C GLU A 222 -24.18 10.56 -0.01
N LYS A 223 -22.91 10.15 -0.02
CA LYS A 223 -21.83 10.96 0.58
C LYS A 223 -21.53 12.13 -0.33
N ASN A 224 -21.45 13.33 0.25
CA ASN A 224 -21.04 14.52 -0.48
C ASN A 224 -19.61 14.39 -1.03
N MET A 225 -19.33 14.99 -2.20
CA MET A 225 -18.06 14.90 -2.91
C MET A 225 -16.84 15.42 -2.12
N PHE A 226 -17.03 16.31 -1.15
CA PHE A 226 -15.99 16.85 -0.27
C PHE A 226 -15.66 15.96 0.94
N CYS A 227 -16.29 14.80 1.06
CA CYS A 227 -15.90 13.83 2.08
C CYS A 227 -14.42 13.44 1.93
N ASP A 228 -13.72 13.40 3.06
CA ASP A 228 -12.27 13.12 3.18
C ASP A 228 -11.32 14.26 2.74
N PHE A 229 -11.82 15.40 2.24
CA PHE A 229 -10.97 16.54 1.83
C PHE A 229 -10.87 17.66 2.86
N LEU A 230 -11.86 17.80 3.75
CA LEU A 230 -11.95 18.92 4.68
C LEU A 230 -11.26 18.64 6.02
N TYR A 231 -10.38 19.55 6.44
CA TYR A 231 -9.64 19.50 7.69
C TYR A 231 -9.83 20.78 8.50
N CYS A 232 -9.73 20.65 9.81
CA CYS A 232 -9.80 21.77 10.74
C CYS A 232 -8.41 22.40 10.83
N ALA A 233 -8.30 23.69 10.50
CA ALA A 233 -7.03 24.40 10.53
C ALA A 233 -6.39 24.41 11.93
N ASP A 234 -7.19 24.46 13.00
CA ASP A 234 -6.69 24.59 14.37
C ASP A 234 -6.21 23.28 14.98
N CYS A 235 -6.80 22.14 14.61
CA CYS A 235 -6.50 20.84 15.24
C CYS A 235 -6.08 19.74 14.27
N GLY A 236 -6.00 20.04 12.97
CA GLY A 236 -5.62 19.09 11.90
C GLY A 236 -6.56 17.90 11.74
N SER A 237 -7.69 17.87 12.45
CA SER A 237 -8.64 16.75 12.41
C SER A 237 -9.63 16.92 11.26
N LYS A 238 -10.08 15.79 10.69
CA LYS A 238 -11.05 15.78 9.60
C LYS A 238 -12.39 16.38 10.00
N LEU A 239 -13.07 17.04 9.07
CA LEU A 239 -14.47 17.40 9.23
C LEU A 239 -15.36 16.24 8.76
N TRP A 240 -16.36 15.91 9.57
CA TRP A 240 -17.35 14.88 9.25
C TRP A 240 -18.57 15.50 8.59
N TYR A 241 -19.13 14.77 7.62
CA TYR A 241 -20.35 15.14 6.94
C TYR A 241 -21.58 14.76 7.77
N HIS A 242 -22.50 15.72 7.91
CA HIS A 242 -23.73 15.58 8.67
C HIS A 242 -24.92 16.13 7.87
N THR A 243 -26.08 15.54 8.12
CA THR A 243 -27.38 16.06 7.67
C THR A 243 -28.13 16.56 8.89
N ASN A 244 -28.70 17.76 8.78
CA ASN A 244 -29.41 18.38 9.89
C ASN A 244 -30.70 17.59 10.23
N THR A 245 -30.94 17.39 11.53
CA THR A 245 -32.09 16.61 12.03
C THR A 245 -33.43 17.31 11.76
N THR A 246 -33.47 18.64 11.85
CA THR A 246 -34.70 19.44 11.71
C THR A 246 -35.05 19.68 10.24
N ASN A 247 -34.05 20.03 9.44
CA ASN A 247 -34.23 20.23 8.00
C ASN A 247 -33.24 19.35 7.22
N LYS A 248 -33.75 18.26 6.66
CA LYS A 248 -32.93 17.26 5.96
C LYS A 248 -32.29 17.77 4.67
N GLU A 249 -32.73 18.91 4.14
CA GLU A 249 -32.10 19.59 2.99
C GLU A 249 -30.80 20.32 3.37
N ILE A 250 -30.55 20.52 4.67
CA ILE A 250 -29.35 21.22 5.13
C ILE A 250 -28.26 20.21 5.46
N HIS A 251 -27.22 20.21 4.62
CA HIS A 251 -26.03 19.39 4.79
C HIS A 251 -24.82 20.26 5.18
N TYR A 252 -23.99 19.74 6.09
CA TYR A 252 -22.84 20.48 6.62
C TYR A 252 -21.70 19.57 7.03
N PHE A 253 -20.54 20.19 7.23
CA PHE A 253 -19.33 19.57 7.73
C PHE A 253 -18.94 20.18 9.07
N SER A 254 -18.57 19.35 10.04
CA SER A 254 -18.11 19.80 11.36
C SER A 254 -16.90 19.03 11.84
N CYS A 255 -15.99 19.70 12.55
CA CYS A 255 -14.76 19.10 13.07
C CYS A 255 -15.05 17.87 13.94
N SER A 256 -14.39 16.74 13.63
CA SER A 256 -14.56 15.49 14.37
C SER A 256 -13.95 15.50 15.77
N ASN A 257 -13.17 16.52 16.10
CA ASN A 257 -12.45 16.67 17.37
C ASN A 257 -13.01 17.82 18.22
N TYR A 258 -14.21 18.29 17.89
CA TYR A 258 -14.87 19.37 18.63
C TYR A 258 -15.31 18.90 20.03
N LYS A 259 -14.83 19.59 21.07
CA LYS A 259 -14.94 19.20 22.48
C LYS A 259 -16.37 18.98 23.01
N LYS A 260 -17.37 19.65 22.43
CA LYS A 260 -18.78 19.49 22.86
C LYS A 260 -19.49 18.34 22.17
N ASP A 261 -19.17 18.07 20.90
CA ASP A 261 -19.81 17.00 20.12
C ASP A 261 -19.05 15.67 20.30
N THR A 262 -17.76 15.74 20.63
CA THR A 262 -16.85 14.61 20.82
C THR A 262 -15.92 14.87 22.01
N ARG A 263 -15.29 13.83 22.60
CA ARG A 263 -14.28 14.00 23.67
C ARG A 263 -12.93 14.50 23.12
N GLY A 264 -12.98 15.50 22.25
CA GLY A 264 -11.84 16.05 21.54
C GLY A 264 -11.27 17.32 22.17
N ASN A 265 -10.21 17.83 21.56
CA ASN A 265 -9.43 18.98 22.08
C ASN A 265 -9.72 20.31 21.36
N CYS A 266 -10.53 20.32 20.30
CA CYS A 266 -10.85 21.56 19.58
C CYS A 266 -11.91 22.36 20.36
N GLU A 267 -11.54 23.56 20.83
CA GLU A 267 -12.35 24.38 21.73
C GLU A 267 -13.52 25.07 21.02
N THR A 268 -13.30 25.50 19.78
CA THR A 268 -14.26 26.26 18.97
C THR A 268 -14.89 25.42 17.86
N ARG A 269 -16.07 25.84 17.40
CA ARG A 269 -16.86 25.04 16.45
C ARG A 269 -16.48 25.38 15.01
N HIS A 270 -15.57 24.58 14.47
CA HIS A 270 -15.25 24.57 13.05
C HIS A 270 -16.36 23.88 12.25
N TYR A 271 -17.11 24.69 11.51
CA TYR A 271 -18.33 24.29 10.81
C TYR A 271 -18.42 25.00 9.47
N ILE A 272 -18.77 24.27 8.41
CA ILE A 272 -19.04 24.83 7.09
C ILE A 272 -20.20 24.09 6.44
N ARG A 273 -21.06 24.78 5.69
CA ARG A 273 -22.15 24.12 4.96
C ARG A 273 -21.63 23.51 3.66
N ALA A 274 -22.27 22.42 3.21
CA ALA A 274 -21.86 21.71 2.01
C ALA A 274 -22.06 22.54 0.72
N ASP A 275 -23.12 23.34 0.64
CA ASP A 275 -23.39 24.27 -0.46
C ASP A 275 -22.39 25.42 -0.52
N ALA A 276 -22.00 25.96 0.63
CA ALA A 276 -21.02 27.04 0.72
C ALA A 276 -19.63 26.60 0.23
N ILE A 277 -19.15 25.42 0.65
CA ILE A 277 -17.84 24.93 0.20
C ILE A 277 -17.83 24.61 -1.30
N GLU A 278 -18.93 24.06 -1.83
CA GLU A 278 -19.06 23.77 -3.26
C GLU A 278 -18.92 25.03 -4.10
N GLN A 279 -19.59 26.11 -3.71
CA GLN A 279 -19.50 27.40 -4.40
C GLN A 279 -18.10 28.01 -4.31
N VAL A 280 -17.47 27.99 -3.13
CA VAL A 280 -16.11 28.54 -2.94
C VAL A 280 -15.11 27.81 -3.84
N VAL A 281 -15.14 26.48 -3.87
CA VAL A 281 -14.22 25.68 -4.70
C VAL A 281 -14.49 25.90 -6.19
N MET A 282 -15.76 25.96 -6.61
CA MET A 282 -16.12 26.27 -8.01
C MET A 282 -15.52 27.60 -8.47
N LEU A 283 -15.61 28.63 -7.62
CA LEU A 283 -15.15 29.97 -7.97
C LEU A 283 -13.64 30.07 -8.02
N GLU A 284 -12.96 29.45 -7.07
CA GLU A 284 -11.51 29.46 -7.07
C GLU A 284 -10.94 28.70 -8.27
N LEU A 285 -11.54 27.56 -8.64
CA LEU A 285 -11.17 26.85 -9.87
C LEU A 285 -11.44 27.66 -11.13
N ARG A 286 -12.54 28.44 -11.18
CA ARG A 286 -12.82 29.36 -12.30
C ARG A 286 -11.82 30.51 -12.36
N ARG A 287 -11.40 31.03 -11.21
CA ARG A 287 -10.37 32.07 -11.12
C ARG A 287 -9.03 31.54 -11.63
N LEU A 288 -8.66 30.32 -11.22
CA LEU A 288 -7.49 29.62 -11.73
C LEU A 288 -7.55 29.41 -13.24
N ALA A 289 -8.69 28.96 -13.77
CA ALA A 289 -8.91 28.78 -15.20
C ALA A 289 -8.74 30.09 -15.98
N LYS A 290 -9.37 31.17 -15.53
CA LYS A 290 -9.26 32.50 -16.15
C LYS A 290 -7.82 33.04 -16.12
N TYR A 291 -7.10 32.82 -15.02
CA TYR A 291 -5.70 33.23 -14.92
C TYR A 291 -4.80 32.40 -15.85
N LEU A 292 -5.02 31.09 -15.94
CA LEU A 292 -4.31 30.21 -16.88
C LEU A 292 -4.54 30.62 -18.35
N GLU A 293 -5.77 30.97 -18.72
CA GLU A 293 -6.12 31.40 -20.09
C GLU A 293 -5.48 32.75 -20.46
N SER A 294 -5.41 33.68 -19.50
CA SER A 294 -4.89 35.04 -19.76
C SER A 294 -3.37 35.17 -19.60
N HIS A 295 -2.74 34.33 -18.76
CA HIS A 295 -1.33 34.47 -18.38
C HIS A 295 -0.63 33.09 -18.29
N GLU A 296 -0.73 32.27 -19.35
CA GLU A 296 -0.16 30.90 -19.35
C GLU A 296 1.35 30.88 -19.03
N GLU A 297 2.13 31.81 -19.58
CA GLU A 297 3.57 31.90 -19.32
C GLU A 297 3.92 32.30 -17.89
N GLU A 298 3.16 33.23 -17.28
CA GLU A 298 3.38 33.64 -15.89
C GLU A 298 2.93 32.57 -14.90
N PHE A 299 1.84 31.86 -15.21
CA PHE A 299 1.39 30.72 -14.43
C PHE A 299 2.40 29.57 -14.47
N ALA A 300 2.98 29.29 -15.64
CA ALA A 300 4.07 28.33 -15.78
C ALA A 300 5.30 28.74 -14.96
N LYS A 301 5.64 30.04 -14.92
CA LYS A 301 6.72 30.57 -14.06
C LYS A 301 6.40 30.42 -12.57
N LEU A 302 5.19 30.78 -12.11
CA LEU A 302 4.76 30.60 -10.72
C LEU A 302 4.83 29.13 -10.28
N LEU A 303 4.42 28.21 -11.15
CA LEU A 303 4.56 26.77 -10.93
C LEU A 303 6.02 26.33 -10.90
N ALA A 304 6.87 26.89 -11.76
CA ALA A 304 8.31 26.61 -11.82
C ALA A 304 9.13 27.28 -10.69
N GLU A 305 8.65 28.35 -10.08
CA GLU A 305 9.28 29.00 -8.92
C GLU A 305 8.99 28.22 -7.63
N LYS A 306 7.75 27.75 -7.47
CA LYS A 306 7.40 26.71 -6.46
C LYS A 306 8.08 25.37 -6.74
N THR A 307 8.28 25.13 -8.02
CA THR A 307 9.26 24.30 -8.71
C THR A 307 10.70 24.31 -8.27
N ASN A 308 11.05 24.48 -6.98
CA ASN A 308 12.41 24.74 -6.48
C ASN A 308 13.50 24.55 -7.53
N ALA A 309 14.12 25.63 -8.02
CA ALA A 309 15.27 25.55 -8.93
C ALA A 309 16.36 24.60 -8.41
N ASP A 310 16.44 24.46 -7.08
CA ASP A 310 17.27 23.49 -6.36
C ASP A 310 16.95 22.03 -6.72
N MET A 311 15.68 21.66 -6.95
CA MET A 311 15.28 20.30 -7.38
C MET A 311 15.74 20.00 -8.80
N LEU A 312 15.68 20.96 -9.72
CA LEU A 312 16.20 20.78 -11.08
C LEU A 312 17.73 20.67 -11.07
N ALA A 313 18.40 21.47 -10.24
CA ALA A 313 19.83 21.35 -10.02
C ALA A 313 20.19 19.99 -9.38
N GLU A 314 19.42 19.54 -8.39
CA GLU A 314 19.57 18.24 -7.74
C GLU A 314 19.33 17.07 -8.71
N GLN A 315 18.32 17.16 -9.58
CA GLN A 315 18.08 16.14 -10.60
C GLN A 315 19.30 15.97 -11.50
N LYS A 316 19.83 17.10 -12.01
CA LYS A 316 21.00 17.08 -12.88
C LYS A 316 22.24 16.53 -12.17
N THR A 317 22.45 16.87 -10.89
CA THR A 317 23.58 16.34 -10.12
C THR A 317 23.42 14.83 -9.91
N LEU A 318 22.24 14.37 -9.49
CA LEU A 318 21.94 12.96 -9.29
C LEU A 318 22.10 12.13 -10.58
N GLU A 319 21.66 12.64 -11.73
CA GLU A 319 21.86 11.99 -13.03
C GLU A 319 23.35 11.84 -13.37
N THR A 320 24.15 12.88 -13.12
CA THR A 320 25.60 12.81 -13.38
C THR A 320 26.32 11.85 -12.42
N GLU A 321 25.91 11.81 -11.14
CA GLU A 321 26.44 10.87 -10.14
C GLU A 321 26.06 9.43 -10.45
N LEU A 322 24.81 9.20 -10.89
CA LEU A 322 24.34 7.89 -11.34
C LEU A 322 25.14 7.40 -12.55
N ASN A 323 25.37 8.25 -13.54
CA ASN A 323 26.17 7.91 -14.71
C ASN A 323 27.63 7.59 -14.35
N ARG A 324 28.21 8.34 -13.40
CA ARG A 324 29.56 8.07 -12.89
C ARG A 324 29.64 6.74 -12.13
N ALA A 325 28.67 6.48 -11.25
CA ALA A 325 28.62 5.26 -10.44
C ALA A 325 28.39 4.01 -11.30
N THR A 326 27.51 4.11 -12.30
CA THR A 326 27.24 3.02 -13.25
C THR A 326 28.46 2.71 -14.12
N ALA A 327 29.10 3.72 -14.70
CA ALA A 327 30.34 3.54 -15.47
C ALA A 327 31.47 2.92 -14.63
N ARG A 328 31.62 3.35 -13.37
CA ARG A 328 32.62 2.75 -12.45
C ARG A 328 32.30 1.29 -12.14
N ASN A 329 31.04 0.96 -11.90
CA ASN A 329 30.59 -0.42 -11.64
C ASN A 329 30.83 -1.35 -12.85
N GLU A 330 30.64 -0.86 -14.07
CA GLU A 330 30.98 -1.57 -15.31
C GLU A 330 32.51 -1.75 -15.46
N MET A 331 33.28 -0.69 -15.19
CA MET A 331 34.75 -0.75 -15.19
C MET A 331 35.29 -1.76 -14.16
N LEU A 332 34.71 -1.84 -12.96
CA LEU A 332 35.09 -2.86 -11.98
C LEU A 332 34.80 -4.27 -12.46
N THR A 333 33.73 -4.46 -13.23
CA THR A 333 33.38 -5.77 -13.81
C THR A 333 34.43 -6.22 -14.83
N SER A 334 34.90 -5.30 -15.69
CA SER A 334 35.98 -5.61 -16.64
C SER A 334 37.33 -5.82 -15.95
N LEU A 335 37.65 -5.02 -14.92
CA LEU A 335 38.85 -5.20 -14.09
C LEU A 335 38.84 -6.57 -13.41
N PHE A 336 37.71 -6.98 -12.83
CA PHE A 336 37.59 -8.28 -12.17
C PHE A 336 37.84 -9.46 -13.12
N ALA A 337 37.30 -9.38 -14.35
CA ALA A 337 37.55 -10.38 -15.39
C ALA A 337 39.04 -10.46 -15.74
N LYS A 338 39.69 -9.31 -15.94
CA LYS A 338 41.13 -9.23 -16.23
C LYS A 338 41.99 -9.76 -15.08
N THR A 339 41.67 -9.42 -13.83
CA THR A 339 42.42 -9.93 -12.66
C THR A 339 42.32 -11.46 -12.55
N TYR A 340 41.18 -12.05 -12.95
CA TYR A 340 41.02 -13.49 -13.01
C TYR A 340 41.89 -14.11 -14.12
N GLU A 341 41.91 -13.52 -15.31
CA GLU A 341 42.79 -13.96 -16.41
C GLU A 341 44.28 -13.89 -16.03
N ASP A 342 44.69 -12.80 -15.39
CA ASP A 342 46.08 -12.62 -14.95
C ASP A 342 46.47 -13.62 -13.85
N ASN A 343 45.53 -14.01 -12.96
CA ASN A 343 45.75 -15.08 -11.97
C ASN A 343 45.94 -16.44 -12.65
N VAL A 344 45.07 -16.80 -13.61
CA VAL A 344 45.17 -18.06 -14.36
C VAL A 344 46.47 -18.12 -15.17
N SER A 345 46.95 -17.00 -15.69
CA SER A 345 48.22 -16.91 -16.43
C SER A 345 49.47 -16.98 -15.54
N GLY A 346 49.31 -17.02 -14.21
CA GLY A 346 50.41 -17.07 -13.24
C GLY A 346 51.16 -15.75 -13.06
N LYS A 347 50.68 -14.64 -13.64
CA LYS A 347 51.25 -13.30 -13.45
C LYS A 347 50.90 -12.70 -12.09
N LEU A 348 49.86 -13.23 -11.45
CA LEU A 348 49.38 -12.81 -10.14
C LEU A 348 49.42 -14.01 -9.18
N SER A 349 49.77 -13.78 -7.92
CA SER A 349 49.66 -14.81 -6.88
C SER A 349 48.22 -14.93 -6.38
N ASP A 350 47.84 -16.14 -5.93
CA ASP A 350 46.50 -16.39 -5.39
C ASP A 350 46.15 -15.49 -4.20
N GLU A 351 47.15 -15.15 -3.37
CA GLU A 351 46.99 -14.25 -2.23
C GLU A 351 46.64 -12.82 -2.69
N MET A 352 47.38 -12.28 -3.67
CA MET A 352 47.11 -10.95 -4.24
C MET A 352 45.77 -10.93 -4.99
N TYR A 353 45.38 -12.04 -5.64
CA TYR A 353 44.08 -12.19 -6.29
C TYR A 353 42.93 -12.09 -5.26
N MET A 354 43.05 -12.78 -4.13
CA MET A 354 42.04 -12.73 -3.07
C MET A 354 41.88 -11.31 -2.51
N GLU A 355 42.97 -10.57 -2.29
CA GLU A 355 42.88 -9.19 -1.82
C GLU A 355 42.23 -8.24 -2.84
N LEU A 356 42.64 -8.29 -4.11
CA LEU A 356 42.09 -7.43 -5.17
C LEU A 356 40.62 -7.75 -5.46
N SER A 357 40.28 -9.03 -5.55
CA SER A 357 38.91 -9.47 -5.77
C SER A 357 37.99 -9.06 -4.63
N HIS A 358 38.45 -9.16 -3.37
CA HIS A 358 37.70 -8.67 -2.22
C HIS A 358 37.49 -7.14 -2.30
N LYS A 359 38.54 -6.36 -2.59
CA LYS A 359 38.43 -4.90 -2.73
C LYS A 359 37.42 -4.49 -3.81
N TYR A 360 37.48 -5.12 -4.98
CA TYR A 360 36.53 -4.85 -6.07
C TYR A 360 35.10 -5.28 -5.73
N GLU A 361 34.91 -6.39 -5.02
CA GLU A 361 33.58 -6.83 -4.61
C GLU A 361 32.94 -5.86 -3.60
N VAL A 362 33.71 -5.37 -2.63
CA VAL A 362 33.26 -4.35 -1.67
C VAL A 362 32.86 -3.07 -2.39
N GLU A 363 33.74 -2.54 -3.26
CA GLU A 363 33.46 -1.31 -4.02
C GLU A 363 32.22 -1.49 -4.93
N ARG A 364 32.06 -2.67 -5.54
CA ARG A 364 30.89 -2.99 -6.36
C ARG A 364 29.59 -3.00 -5.57
N LEU A 365 29.60 -3.54 -4.35
CA LEU A 365 28.43 -3.56 -3.46
C LEU A 365 28.04 -2.14 -3.05
N GLU A 366 29.01 -1.29 -2.67
CA GLU A 366 28.79 0.12 -2.33
C GLU A 366 28.26 0.94 -3.52
N LEU A 367 28.77 0.69 -4.73
CA LEU A 367 28.26 1.36 -5.92
C LEU A 367 26.84 0.90 -6.26
N LYS A 368 26.51 -0.38 -6.07
CA LYS A 368 25.13 -0.87 -6.29
C LYS A 368 24.12 -0.26 -5.34
N THR A 369 24.48 -0.07 -4.05
CA THR A 369 23.60 0.60 -3.10
C THR A 369 23.40 2.07 -3.48
N LYS A 370 24.47 2.80 -3.82
CA LYS A 370 24.37 4.19 -4.29
C LYS A 370 23.54 4.33 -5.56
N ILE A 371 23.74 3.44 -6.55
CA ILE A 371 22.95 3.42 -7.79
C ILE A 371 21.46 3.23 -7.47
N PHE A 372 21.12 2.36 -6.52
CA PHE A 372 19.74 2.16 -6.10
C PHE A 372 19.16 3.42 -5.45
N GLU A 373 19.89 4.04 -4.52
CA GLU A 373 19.47 5.27 -3.83
C GLU A 373 19.28 6.45 -4.80
N TYR A 374 20.19 6.62 -5.75
CA TYR A 374 20.08 7.65 -6.79
C TYR A 374 18.86 7.43 -7.69
N LYS A 375 18.60 6.18 -8.11
CA LYS A 375 17.41 5.85 -8.89
C LYS A 375 16.11 6.09 -8.12
N GLU A 376 16.08 5.78 -6.83
CA GLU A 376 14.90 6.01 -6.00
C GLU A 376 14.60 7.51 -5.84
N ARG A 377 15.64 8.34 -5.63
CA ARG A 377 15.49 9.81 -5.58
C ARG A 377 15.02 10.38 -6.92
N LEU A 378 15.62 9.95 -8.03
CA LEU A 378 15.22 10.39 -9.37
C LEU A 378 13.78 9.98 -9.69
N ALA A 379 13.33 8.79 -9.28
CA ALA A 379 11.95 8.37 -9.43
C ALA A 379 10.97 9.29 -8.67
N LYS A 380 11.32 9.71 -7.44
CA LYS A 380 10.51 10.67 -6.66
C LYS A 380 10.43 12.03 -7.34
N ILE A 381 11.54 12.52 -7.90
CA ILE A 381 11.57 13.79 -8.65
C ILE A 381 10.71 13.68 -9.92
N SER A 382 10.85 12.60 -10.68
CA SER A 382 10.07 12.37 -11.90
C SER A 382 8.57 12.20 -11.61
N GLU A 383 8.20 11.53 -10.52
CA GLU A 383 6.81 11.43 -10.07
C GLU A 383 6.24 12.83 -9.77
N MET A 384 6.99 13.70 -9.08
CA MET A 384 6.57 15.09 -8.85
C MET A 384 6.37 15.88 -10.15
N GLU A 385 7.17 15.63 -11.20
CA GLU A 385 7.06 16.30 -12.50
C GLU A 385 5.85 15.83 -13.31
N GLN A 386 5.65 14.52 -13.45
CA GLN A 386 4.46 13.95 -14.12
C GLN A 386 3.17 14.44 -13.46
N ASN A 387 3.18 14.54 -12.15
CA ASN A 387 2.06 15.02 -11.37
C ASN A 387 1.70 16.50 -11.63
N LYS A 388 2.65 17.36 -12.06
CA LYS A 388 2.36 18.75 -12.48
C LYS A 388 1.64 18.79 -13.82
N ASP A 389 2.09 17.98 -14.77
CA ASP A 389 1.43 17.86 -16.07
C ASP A 389 0.00 17.35 -15.89
N ASP A 390 -0.21 16.43 -14.95
CA ASP A 390 -1.53 15.94 -14.61
C ASP A 390 -2.40 17.00 -13.91
N PHE A 391 -1.82 17.86 -13.07
CA PHE A 391 -2.52 19.03 -12.53
C PHE A 391 -2.97 19.99 -13.64
N LEU A 392 -2.08 20.35 -14.58
CA LEU A 392 -2.42 21.23 -15.71
C LEU A 392 -3.52 20.62 -16.59
N LYS A 393 -3.45 19.32 -16.88
CA LYS A 393 -4.51 18.60 -17.62
C LYS A 393 -5.84 18.63 -16.86
N ALA A 394 -5.81 18.42 -15.55
CA ALA A 394 -7.01 18.42 -14.72
C ALA A 394 -7.67 19.81 -14.67
N VAL A 395 -6.88 20.89 -14.61
CA VAL A 395 -7.39 22.27 -14.69
C VAL A 395 -8.02 22.52 -16.06
N ARG A 396 -7.35 22.12 -17.16
CA ARG A 396 -7.91 22.23 -18.52
C ARG A 396 -9.22 21.47 -18.68
N LYS A 397 -9.32 20.26 -18.12
CA LYS A 397 -10.55 19.46 -18.12
C LYS A 397 -11.69 20.10 -17.33
N PHE A 398 -11.38 20.85 -16.27
CA PHE A 398 -12.39 21.64 -15.55
C PHE A 398 -12.94 22.77 -16.42
N MET A 399 -12.09 23.43 -17.22
CA MET A 399 -12.53 24.49 -18.14
C MET A 399 -13.58 23.99 -19.14
N GLU A 400 -13.47 22.75 -19.60
CA GLU A 400 -14.40 22.17 -20.58
C GLU A 400 -15.76 21.78 -19.98
N MET A 401 -15.80 21.31 -18.73
CA MET A 401 -16.99 20.69 -18.15
C MET A 401 -17.85 21.63 -17.29
N GLU A 402 -17.32 22.80 -16.89
CA GLU A 402 -17.96 23.83 -16.05
C GLU A 402 -18.64 23.32 -14.76
N SER A 403 -18.35 22.09 -14.34
CA SER A 403 -18.99 21.38 -13.24
C SER A 403 -17.99 20.58 -12.42
N LEU A 404 -18.18 20.60 -11.09
CA LEU A 404 -17.36 19.82 -10.16
C LEU A 404 -17.84 18.37 -10.11
N THR A 405 -16.91 17.45 -10.29
CA THR A 405 -17.15 16.01 -10.09
C THR A 405 -16.20 15.45 -9.05
N ALA A 406 -16.64 14.42 -8.31
CA ALA A 406 -15.80 13.79 -7.30
C ALA A 406 -14.46 13.23 -7.83
N PRO A 407 -14.36 12.65 -9.05
CA PRO A 407 -13.07 12.30 -9.66
C PRO A 407 -12.15 13.50 -9.89
N MET A 408 -12.69 14.62 -10.39
CA MET A 408 -11.91 15.83 -10.63
C MET A 408 -11.39 16.46 -9.34
N LEU A 409 -12.21 16.53 -8.28
CA LEU A 409 -11.76 16.96 -6.96
C LEU A 409 -10.61 16.10 -6.44
N ARG A 410 -10.66 14.79 -6.70
CA ARG A 410 -9.58 13.85 -6.36
C ARG A 410 -8.34 14.03 -7.23
N GLU A 411 -8.40 14.69 -8.38
CA GLU A 411 -7.22 14.96 -9.21
C GLU A 411 -6.59 16.31 -8.81
N LEU A 412 -7.40 17.33 -8.56
CA LEU A 412 -6.97 18.72 -8.33
C LEU A 412 -6.60 19.03 -6.88
N ILE A 413 -7.36 18.54 -5.91
CA ILE A 413 -7.27 18.98 -4.52
C ILE A 413 -6.61 17.89 -3.67
N ASP A 414 -5.66 18.29 -2.84
CA ASP A 414 -5.09 17.44 -1.80
C ASP A 414 -5.97 17.50 -0.54
N HIS A 415 -6.10 18.69 0.04
CA HIS A 415 -6.97 18.94 1.18
C HIS A 415 -7.42 20.42 1.25
N ILE A 416 -8.42 20.68 2.08
CA ILE A 416 -8.97 22.02 2.29
C ILE A 416 -9.04 22.27 3.79
N ASP A 417 -8.37 23.32 4.24
CA ASP A 417 -8.39 23.78 5.63
C ASP A 417 -9.51 24.78 5.85
N VAL A 418 -10.34 24.48 6.85
CA VAL A 418 -11.46 25.31 7.27
C VAL A 418 -11.12 25.93 8.61
N TYR A 419 -11.13 27.27 8.66
CA TYR A 419 -10.89 28.04 9.88
C TYR A 419 -12.20 28.37 10.60
N GLU A 420 -12.05 28.90 11.81
CA GLU A 420 -13.16 29.43 12.59
C GLU A 420 -13.85 30.61 11.88
N LYS A 421 -15.13 30.82 12.21
CA LYS A 421 -15.92 31.95 11.73
C LYS A 421 -15.59 33.18 12.57
N GLU A 422 -15.22 34.28 11.92
CA GLU A 422 -14.98 35.57 12.55
C GLU A 422 -16.17 36.50 12.29
N GLY A 423 -16.76 37.09 13.33
CA GLY A 423 -17.86 38.07 13.18
C GLY A 423 -19.11 37.81 14.03
N GLY A 424 -20.20 38.51 13.70
CA GLY A 424 -21.44 38.54 14.48
C GLY A 424 -22.48 37.50 14.04
N LYS A 425 -23.58 37.38 14.79
CA LYS A 425 -24.66 36.39 14.53
C LYS A 425 -25.37 36.53 13.17
N LYS A 426 -25.29 37.71 12.51
CA LYS A 426 -25.96 38.04 11.24
C LYS A 426 -25.01 38.24 10.05
N SER A 427 -23.71 38.37 10.28
CA SER A 427 -22.70 38.51 9.23
C SER A 427 -21.38 38.04 9.82
N TYR A 428 -20.78 37.03 9.19
CA TYR A 428 -19.54 36.42 9.62
C TYR A 428 -18.71 36.12 8.38
N THR A 429 -17.40 36.28 8.50
CA THR A 429 -16.44 35.84 7.50
C THR A 429 -15.86 34.50 7.94
N GLN A 430 -15.47 33.66 6.97
CA GLN A 430 -14.86 32.38 7.28
C GLN A 430 -13.73 32.13 6.29
N ARG A 431 -12.53 31.91 6.82
CA ARG A 431 -11.35 31.62 6.00
C ARG A 431 -11.34 30.15 5.59
N ILE A 432 -11.05 29.91 4.31
CA ILE A 432 -10.90 28.58 3.72
C ILE A 432 -9.62 28.61 2.90
N VAL A 433 -8.74 27.63 3.09
CA VAL A 433 -7.49 27.51 2.35
C VAL A 433 -7.51 26.19 1.59
N ILE A 434 -7.34 26.26 0.26
CA ILE A 434 -7.34 25.09 -0.62
C ILE A 434 -5.90 24.73 -0.93
N TYR A 435 -5.51 23.49 -0.62
CA TYR A 435 -4.24 22.93 -1.03
C TYR A 435 -4.45 22.09 -2.26
N TYR A 436 -3.87 22.54 -3.37
CA TYR A 436 -3.86 21.79 -4.61
C TYR A 436 -2.86 20.66 -4.51
N ARG A 437 -3.18 19.54 -5.14
CA ARG A 437 -2.23 18.45 -5.21
C ARG A 437 -1.00 18.92 -5.98
N PHE A 438 0.18 18.60 -5.44
CA PHE A 438 1.50 18.82 -6.06
C PHE A 438 2.00 20.27 -6.10
N VAL A 439 1.12 21.27 -6.06
CA VAL A 439 1.49 22.70 -5.96
C VAL A 439 1.41 23.20 -4.51
N GLY A 440 0.61 22.52 -3.68
CA GLY A 440 0.28 22.97 -2.34
C GLY A 440 -0.63 24.19 -2.40
N TYR A 441 -0.36 25.17 -1.53
CA TYR A 441 -1.09 26.44 -1.55
C TYR A 441 -0.56 27.34 -2.67
N LEU A 442 -1.45 27.82 -3.52
CA LEU A 442 -1.16 28.69 -4.65
C LEU A 442 -1.80 30.05 -4.40
N GLU A 443 -0.99 31.11 -4.37
CA GLU A 443 -1.48 32.49 -4.35
C GLU A 443 -1.44 33.04 -5.77
N LEU A 444 -2.61 33.34 -6.31
CA LEU A 444 -2.70 34.07 -7.57
C LEU A 444 -2.44 35.56 -7.30
N PRO A 445 -1.58 36.23 -8.08
CA PRO A 445 -1.44 37.68 -8.04
C PRO A 445 -2.83 38.32 -8.17
N SER A 446 -3.13 39.34 -7.35
CA SER A 446 -4.47 39.91 -7.34
C SER A 446 -4.81 40.50 -8.71
N SER A 447 -5.66 39.83 -9.48
CA SER A 447 -6.56 40.54 -10.37
C SER A 447 -7.42 41.46 -9.50
N GLU A 448 -7.78 42.63 -10.00
CA GLU A 448 -8.61 43.66 -9.35
C GLU A 448 -10.06 43.18 -9.04
N ASP A 449 -10.30 41.88 -8.99
CA ASP A 449 -11.59 41.26 -8.72
C ASP A 449 -11.87 41.29 -7.21
N GLU A 450 -12.94 41.97 -6.83
CA GLU A 450 -13.43 42.09 -5.45
C GLU A 450 -13.50 40.72 -4.73
N ASN A 451 -13.17 40.68 -3.43
CA ASN A 451 -13.40 39.51 -2.58
C ASN A 451 -14.81 38.98 -2.82
N TYR A 452 -14.94 37.71 -3.17
CA TYR A 452 -16.24 37.15 -3.54
C TYR A 452 -17.17 37.12 -2.32
N LYS A 453 -18.33 37.77 -2.44
CA LYS A 453 -19.41 37.80 -1.44
C LYS A 453 -20.61 36.98 -1.91
N ALA A 454 -20.81 35.77 -1.37
CA ALA A 454 -22.01 34.96 -1.64
C ALA A 454 -23.11 35.22 -0.61
N ASN A 455 -24.32 35.53 -1.07
CA ASN A 455 -25.52 35.49 -0.24
C ASN A 455 -26.10 34.06 -0.23
N THR A 456 -25.63 33.22 0.69
CA THR A 456 -26.09 31.82 0.80
C THR A 456 -27.50 31.70 1.40
N ARG A 457 -28.00 32.76 2.07
CA ARG A 457 -29.40 32.96 2.56
C ARG A 457 -29.62 34.43 2.97
N LYS A 458 -30.88 34.87 3.18
CA LYS A 458 -31.23 36.14 3.88
C LYS A 458 -30.36 36.33 5.13
N GLY A 459 -29.37 37.23 5.04
CA GLY A 459 -28.47 37.60 6.14
C GLY A 459 -27.31 36.62 6.40
N VAL A 460 -26.77 35.96 5.37
CA VAL A 460 -25.51 35.21 5.46
C VAL A 460 -24.65 35.54 4.26
N ASP A 461 -23.80 36.55 4.42
CA ASP A 461 -22.76 36.91 3.47
C ASP A 461 -21.52 36.06 3.76
N VAL A 462 -21.07 35.28 2.79
CA VAL A 462 -19.79 34.56 2.85
C VAL A 462 -18.80 35.35 2.01
N GLU A 463 -17.80 35.96 2.64
CA GLU A 463 -16.70 36.64 1.95
C GLU A 463 -15.49 35.69 1.85
N TYR A 464 -15.09 35.36 0.63
CA TYR A 464 -13.86 34.62 0.34
C TYR A 464 -12.70 35.60 0.16
N ILE A 465 -11.69 35.47 1.02
CA ILE A 465 -10.47 36.27 0.97
C ILE A 465 -9.33 35.35 0.51
N PRO A 466 -8.85 35.49 -0.74
CA PRO A 466 -7.82 34.62 -1.30
C PRO A 466 -6.40 34.96 -0.81
N THR A 467 -6.19 36.10 -0.15
CA THR A 467 -4.87 36.52 0.33
C THR A 467 -4.56 35.98 1.72
N ALA A 468 -3.35 35.45 1.92
CA ALA A 468 -2.86 35.23 3.27
C ALA A 468 -2.74 36.59 3.99
N LYS A 469 -3.26 36.70 5.23
CA LYS A 469 -2.79 37.76 6.13
C LYS A 469 -1.28 37.58 6.26
N SER A 470 -0.52 38.56 5.80
CA SER A 470 0.88 38.72 6.16
C SER A 470 0.98 38.57 7.69
N ALA A 471 1.79 37.61 8.14
CA ALA A 471 2.04 37.36 9.55
C ALA A 471 2.62 38.59 10.25
#